data_AF-A0A9D1L1Q4-F1
#
_entry.id   AF-A0A9D1L1Q4-F1
#
_cell.length_a   1.000
_cell.length_b   1.000
_cell.length_c   1.000
_cell.angle_alpha   90.00
_cell.angle_beta   90.00
_cell.angle_gamma   90.00
#
_symmetry.space_group_name_H-M   'P 1'
#
loop_
_entity.id
_entity.type
_entity.pdbx_description
1 polymer ?
#
loop_
_entity_poly.entity_id
_entity_poly.type
_entity_poly.pdbx_seq_one_letter_code
_entity_poly.pdbx_strand_id
1 'polypeptide(L)'
;MRKSDKQNALAVAAVALCFMITLGLCYLIGGEGFLLAFNQSDGEVKCYLLCSGSYENVTLARNAAELVKSRGGAGYVVTDDVCEVVLSAYAEKEDAEAVLQNGGAGSGAYIKEVTVGEISTDWASDAFAEEAEDALGYYDTVFECLYESANGLAGSTLTLTDVRTSVAVCRARVEDLREKFNAAAAGDGDARTTELKLALVTAVALLDNAELYDNAGTVAAVSSLRYQCVQLVFCREALCEVLNG
;
A
#
# COMPACT_ATOMS: atom_id res chain seq x y z
N MET A 1 16.48 34.99 -13.26
CA MET A 1 16.37 33.55 -12.92
C MET A 1 17.67 32.88 -13.30
N ARG A 2 18.41 32.37 -12.31
CA ARG A 2 19.81 31.95 -12.47
C ARG A 2 19.86 30.58 -13.17
N LYS A 3 20.94 30.33 -13.90
CA LYS A 3 21.20 29.12 -14.71
C LYS A 3 21.02 27.81 -13.91
N SER A 4 21.23 27.87 -12.59
CA SER A 4 21.04 26.79 -11.61
C SER A 4 19.60 26.32 -11.47
N ASP A 5 18.62 27.24 -11.49
CA ASP A 5 17.21 26.90 -11.24
C ASP A 5 16.63 26.07 -12.39
N LYS A 6 17.11 26.35 -13.62
CA LYS A 6 16.73 25.60 -14.82
C LYS A 6 17.32 24.19 -14.86
N GLN A 7 18.53 24.00 -14.32
CA GLN A 7 19.17 22.68 -14.25
C GLN A 7 18.49 21.78 -13.22
N ASN A 8 18.11 22.33 -12.06
CA ASN A 8 17.36 21.59 -11.03
C ASN A 8 15.95 21.23 -11.50
N ALA A 9 15.24 22.17 -12.16
CA ALA A 9 13.93 21.87 -12.73
C ALA A 9 13.99 20.80 -13.83
N LEU A 10 15.05 20.82 -14.65
CA LEU A 10 15.26 19.82 -15.70
C LEU A 10 15.62 18.45 -15.11
N ALA A 11 16.37 18.40 -14.01
CA ALA A 11 16.69 17.16 -13.30
C ALA A 11 15.44 16.53 -12.66
N VAL A 12 14.62 17.34 -11.97
CA VAL A 12 13.34 16.88 -11.38
C VAL A 12 12.39 16.39 -12.46
N ALA A 13 12.29 17.11 -13.58
CA ALA A 13 11.47 16.70 -14.71
C ALA A 13 11.97 15.40 -15.35
N ALA A 14 13.30 15.20 -15.45
CA ALA A 14 13.88 13.97 -15.96
C ALA A 14 13.60 12.77 -15.04
N VAL A 15 13.71 12.94 -13.72
CA VAL A 15 13.37 11.88 -12.75
C VAL A 15 11.88 11.53 -12.81
N ALA A 16 11.00 12.54 -12.81
CA ALA A 16 9.55 12.31 -12.92
C ALA A 16 9.17 11.64 -14.26
N LEU A 17 9.82 12.04 -15.36
CA LEU A 17 9.64 11.43 -16.67
C LEU A 17 10.14 9.98 -16.67
N CYS A 18 11.29 9.69 -16.06
CA CYS A 18 11.79 8.32 -15.92
C CYS A 18 10.80 7.44 -15.13
N PHE A 19 10.24 7.93 -14.02
CA PHE A 19 9.21 7.19 -13.28
C PHE A 19 7.94 6.98 -14.10
N MET A 20 7.45 8.00 -14.82
CA MET A 20 6.26 7.86 -15.68
C MET A 20 6.50 6.92 -16.86
N ILE A 21 7.71 6.93 -17.44
CA ILE A 21 8.11 6.01 -18.51
C ILE A 21 8.24 4.59 -17.97
N THR A 22 8.80 4.39 -16.78
CA THR A 22 8.88 3.06 -16.14
C THR A 22 7.49 2.52 -15.84
N LEU A 23 6.59 3.32 -15.24
CA LEU A 23 5.20 2.91 -15.00
C LEU A 23 4.44 2.65 -16.30
N GLY A 24 4.66 3.47 -17.33
CA GLY A 24 4.08 3.29 -18.66
C GLY A 24 4.62 2.07 -19.41
N LEU A 25 5.90 1.73 -19.24
CA LEU A 25 6.52 0.53 -19.80
C LEU A 25 6.10 -0.73 -19.03
N CYS A 26 5.92 -0.65 -17.71
CA CYS A 26 5.29 -1.73 -16.94
C CYS A 26 3.87 -2.01 -17.46
N TYR A 27 3.13 -0.97 -17.87
CA TYR A 27 1.81 -1.10 -18.49
C TYR A 27 1.84 -1.60 -19.95
N LEU A 28 2.86 -1.23 -20.74
CA LEU A 28 2.94 -1.56 -22.19
C LEU A 28 3.71 -2.84 -22.53
N ILE A 29 4.71 -3.22 -21.72
CA ILE A 29 5.59 -4.38 -21.94
C ILE A 29 5.20 -5.55 -21.02
N GLY A 30 4.61 -5.26 -19.85
CA GLY A 30 4.19 -6.25 -18.87
C GLY A 30 2.83 -6.87 -19.16
N GLY A 31 2.67 -7.50 -20.33
CA GLY A 31 1.54 -8.39 -20.60
C GLY A 31 1.51 -9.63 -19.68
N GLU A 32 2.58 -9.92 -18.93
CA GLU A 32 2.70 -11.13 -18.08
C GLU A 32 3.51 -10.93 -16.79
N GLY A 33 3.66 -9.69 -16.26
CA GLY A 33 4.59 -9.42 -15.14
C GLY A 33 4.02 -8.83 -13.84
N PHE A 34 2.74 -8.49 -13.79
CA PHE A 34 2.07 -7.94 -12.59
C PHE A 34 0.57 -8.32 -12.52
N LEU A 35 0.00 -8.82 -13.63
CA LEU A 35 -1.43 -9.14 -13.77
C LEU A 35 -1.75 -10.63 -13.60
N LEU A 36 -0.75 -11.50 -13.43
CA LEU A 36 -0.98 -12.89 -13.03
C LEU A 36 -1.15 -13.05 -11.52
N ALA A 37 -1.05 -11.96 -10.77
CA ALA A 37 -1.15 -11.90 -9.31
C ALA A 37 -2.61 -11.84 -8.78
N PHE A 38 -3.54 -12.49 -9.49
CA PHE A 38 -4.97 -12.48 -9.14
C PHE A 38 -5.51 -13.90 -8.89
N ASN A 39 -4.63 -14.86 -8.59
CA ASN A 39 -5.05 -16.17 -8.10
C ASN A 39 -4.90 -16.20 -6.58
N GLN A 40 -6.00 -15.88 -5.88
CA GLN A 40 -6.10 -15.97 -4.42
C GLN A 40 -5.42 -17.24 -3.89
N SER A 41 -4.37 -17.05 -3.09
CA SER A 41 -3.65 -18.14 -2.42
C SER A 41 -4.34 -18.54 -1.11
N ASP A 42 -4.37 -19.83 -0.77
CA ASP A 42 -4.96 -20.37 0.47
C ASP A 42 -4.00 -20.23 1.68
N GLY A 43 -3.42 -19.05 1.89
CA GLY A 43 -2.52 -18.79 3.03
C GLY A 43 -3.27 -18.60 4.36
N GLU A 44 -2.60 -18.94 5.47
CA GLU A 44 -3.18 -18.82 6.83
C GLU A 44 -3.31 -17.36 7.30
N VAL A 45 -2.39 -16.48 6.90
CA VAL A 45 -2.41 -15.05 7.28
C VAL A 45 -3.23 -14.25 6.27
N LYS A 46 -4.29 -13.59 6.77
CA LYS A 46 -5.26 -12.86 5.96
C LYS A 46 -5.39 -11.41 6.41
N CYS A 47 -5.71 -10.55 5.45
CA CYS A 47 -6.22 -9.20 5.68
C CYS A 47 -7.69 -9.15 5.23
N TYR A 48 -8.50 -8.35 5.93
CA TYR A 48 -9.94 -8.25 5.72
C TYR A 48 -10.27 -6.88 5.15
N LEU A 49 -10.73 -6.86 3.90
CA LEU A 49 -11.15 -5.65 3.20
C LEU A 49 -12.65 -5.44 3.39
N LEU A 50 -13.04 -4.31 3.98
CA LEU A 50 -14.43 -3.90 4.02
C LEU A 50 -14.80 -3.25 2.68
N CYS A 51 -15.63 -3.91 1.89
CA CYS A 51 -16.09 -3.44 0.59
C CYS A 51 -17.46 -2.77 0.72
N SER A 52 -17.63 -1.60 0.11
CA SER A 52 -18.92 -0.89 0.05
C SER A 52 -19.93 -1.54 -0.90
N GLY A 53 -19.44 -2.35 -1.84
CA GLY A 53 -20.25 -3.04 -2.83
C GLY A 53 -19.43 -3.44 -4.06
N SER A 54 -20.08 -4.21 -4.93
CA SER A 54 -19.58 -4.62 -6.25
C SER A 54 -20.40 -3.96 -7.36
N TYR A 55 -19.75 -3.69 -8.48
CA TYR A 55 -20.28 -2.91 -9.60
C TYR A 55 -19.99 -3.60 -10.92
N GLU A 56 -20.91 -3.45 -11.86
CA GLU A 56 -20.85 -4.10 -13.19
C GLU A 56 -19.73 -3.57 -14.09
N ASN A 57 -19.22 -2.35 -13.81
CA ASN A 57 -18.14 -1.77 -14.58
C ASN A 57 -17.32 -0.75 -13.77
N VAL A 58 -16.12 -0.50 -14.27
CA VAL A 58 -15.12 0.39 -13.65
C VAL A 58 -15.62 1.82 -13.51
N THR A 59 -16.44 2.32 -14.45
CA THR A 59 -16.94 3.70 -14.38
C THR A 59 -17.89 3.88 -13.20
N LEU A 60 -18.81 2.94 -12.97
CA LEU A 60 -19.70 2.95 -11.80
C LEU A 60 -18.91 2.80 -10.50
N ALA A 61 -17.95 1.87 -10.46
CA ALA A 61 -17.08 1.69 -9.30
C ALA A 61 -16.28 2.95 -8.97
N ARG A 62 -15.74 3.65 -9.97
CA ARG A 62 -15.03 4.93 -9.76
C ARG A 62 -15.94 6.03 -9.22
N ASN A 63 -17.17 6.14 -9.72
CA ASN A 63 -18.13 7.12 -9.19
C ASN A 63 -18.49 6.82 -7.72
N ALA A 64 -18.68 5.55 -7.39
CA ALA A 64 -18.91 5.12 -6.02
C ALA A 64 -17.68 5.34 -5.13
N ALA A 65 -16.47 5.09 -5.66
CA ALA A 65 -15.22 5.35 -4.97
C ALA A 65 -15.05 6.83 -4.60
N GLU A 66 -15.40 7.77 -5.48
CA GLU A 66 -15.36 9.20 -5.14
C GLU A 66 -16.35 9.56 -4.01
N LEU A 67 -17.55 8.96 -4.01
CA LEU A 67 -18.48 9.11 -2.89
C LEU A 67 -17.90 8.52 -1.59
N VAL A 68 -17.27 7.35 -1.67
CA VAL A 68 -16.58 6.73 -0.53
C VAL A 68 -15.46 7.62 0.02
N LYS A 69 -14.61 8.18 -0.85
CA LYS A 69 -13.52 9.09 -0.46
C LYS A 69 -14.05 10.36 0.20
N SER A 70 -15.16 10.91 -0.32
CA SER A 70 -15.82 12.10 0.25
C SER A 70 -16.35 11.88 1.68
N ARG A 71 -16.43 10.62 2.13
CA ARG A 71 -16.83 10.21 3.49
C ARG A 71 -15.67 9.65 4.31
N GLY A 72 -14.45 9.69 3.79
CA GLY A 72 -13.24 9.24 4.48
C GLY A 72 -12.94 7.76 4.33
N GLY A 73 -13.63 7.02 3.45
CA GLY A 73 -13.18 5.67 3.08
C GLY A 73 -12.03 5.70 2.07
N ALA A 74 -11.36 4.58 1.87
CA ALA A 74 -10.27 4.43 0.90
C ALA A 74 -10.72 4.80 -0.51
N GLY A 75 -11.85 4.24 -0.96
CA GLY A 75 -12.29 4.38 -2.35
C GLY A 75 -11.29 3.77 -3.32
N TYR A 76 -10.67 2.65 -2.91
CA TYR A 76 -9.80 1.86 -3.77
C TYR A 76 -10.68 0.95 -4.64
N VAL A 77 -10.45 0.94 -5.95
CA VAL A 77 -11.21 0.12 -6.90
C VAL A 77 -10.39 -1.10 -7.26
N VAL A 78 -10.91 -2.28 -6.91
CA VAL A 78 -10.35 -3.57 -7.34
C VAL A 78 -11.08 -4.01 -8.60
N THR A 79 -10.34 -4.44 -9.62
CA THR A 79 -10.92 -4.83 -10.91
C THR A 79 -10.54 -6.26 -11.23
N ASP A 80 -11.37 -7.19 -10.75
CA ASP A 80 -11.27 -8.62 -11.03
C ASP A 80 -12.42 -8.99 -11.99
N ASP A 81 -13.13 -10.10 -11.72
CA ASP A 81 -14.38 -10.48 -12.40
C ASP A 81 -15.50 -9.45 -12.22
N VAL A 82 -15.48 -8.75 -11.09
CA VAL A 82 -16.37 -7.63 -10.75
C VAL A 82 -15.55 -6.45 -10.26
N CYS A 83 -16.09 -5.23 -10.39
CA CYS A 83 -15.43 -4.03 -9.89
C CYS A 83 -15.86 -3.77 -8.45
N GLU A 84 -14.97 -3.91 -7.48
CA GLU A 84 -15.27 -3.75 -6.06
C GLU A 84 -14.70 -2.43 -5.54
N VAL A 85 -15.39 -1.79 -4.60
CA VAL A 85 -14.92 -0.53 -3.99
C VAL A 85 -14.65 -0.74 -2.51
N VAL A 86 -13.38 -0.65 -2.12
CA VAL A 86 -12.90 -0.88 -0.76
C VAL A 86 -13.01 0.40 0.08
N LEU A 87 -13.50 0.26 1.32
CA LEU A 87 -13.63 1.30 2.33
C LEU A 87 -12.42 1.36 3.25
N SER A 88 -11.93 0.22 3.72
CA SER A 88 -10.79 0.11 4.63
C SER A 88 -10.27 -1.33 4.64
N ALA A 89 -9.01 -1.48 5.03
CA ALA A 89 -8.40 -2.76 5.37
C ALA A 89 -8.32 -2.95 6.89
N TYR A 90 -8.36 -4.20 7.34
CA TYR A 90 -8.27 -4.61 8.74
C TYR A 90 -7.38 -5.85 8.87
N ALA A 91 -6.55 -5.90 9.90
CA ALA A 91 -5.76 -7.09 10.21
C ALA A 91 -6.63 -8.21 10.80
N GLU A 92 -7.58 -7.84 11.66
CA GLU A 92 -8.49 -8.77 12.34
C GLU A 92 -9.88 -8.78 11.71
N LYS A 93 -10.50 -9.95 11.65
CA LYS A 93 -11.84 -10.13 11.05
C LYS A 93 -12.90 -9.42 11.88
N GLU A 94 -12.79 -9.54 13.19
CA GLU A 94 -13.72 -9.01 14.17
C GLU A 94 -13.86 -7.49 14.05
N ASP A 95 -12.76 -6.78 13.77
CA ASP A 95 -12.76 -5.33 13.57
C ASP A 95 -13.55 -4.94 12.31
N ALA A 96 -13.34 -5.68 11.21
CA ALA A 96 -14.08 -5.47 9.96
C ALA A 96 -15.58 -5.76 10.14
N GLU A 97 -15.91 -6.85 10.86
CA GLU A 97 -17.29 -7.25 11.14
C GLU A 97 -17.99 -6.24 12.04
N ALA A 98 -17.31 -5.70 13.05
CA ALA A 98 -17.87 -4.67 13.93
C ALA A 98 -18.28 -3.42 13.15
N VAL A 99 -17.47 -2.98 12.18
CA VAL A 99 -17.80 -1.82 11.34
C VAL A 99 -18.94 -2.14 10.37
N LEU A 100 -18.96 -3.34 9.79
CA LEU A 100 -20.03 -3.80 8.90
C LEU A 100 -21.38 -3.84 9.61
N GLN A 101 -21.45 -4.44 10.80
CA GLN A 101 -22.68 -4.62 11.58
C GLN A 101 -23.27 -3.29 12.08
N ASN A 102 -22.42 -2.30 12.37
CA ASN A 102 -22.84 -0.97 12.78
C ASN A 102 -23.35 -0.10 11.60
N GLY A 103 -23.46 -0.66 10.39
CA GLY A 103 -23.96 0.04 9.21
C GLY A 103 -22.96 1.04 8.62
N GLY A 104 -21.70 1.02 9.06
CA GLY A 104 -20.65 1.96 8.64
C GLY A 104 -20.31 1.89 7.15
N ALA A 105 -20.72 0.81 6.46
CA ALA A 105 -20.37 0.53 5.09
C ALA A 105 -21.54 0.67 4.07
N GLY A 106 -22.77 0.86 4.54
CA GLY A 106 -23.97 0.96 3.69
C GLY A 106 -24.61 -0.38 3.34
N SER A 107 -25.75 -0.32 2.64
CA SER A 107 -26.48 -1.52 2.20
C SER A 107 -25.74 -2.21 1.05
N GLY A 108 -25.46 -3.51 1.19
CA GLY A 108 -24.71 -4.29 0.20
C GLY A 108 -23.20 -4.37 0.45
N ALA A 109 -22.73 -3.83 1.58
CA ALA A 109 -21.36 -4.00 2.00
C ALA A 109 -21.06 -5.44 2.45
N TYR A 110 -19.81 -5.85 2.30
CA TYR A 110 -19.33 -7.17 2.69
C TYR A 110 -17.82 -7.12 3.00
N ILE A 111 -17.30 -8.21 3.53
CA ILE A 111 -15.87 -8.37 3.81
C ILE A 111 -15.29 -9.31 2.74
N LYS A 112 -14.22 -8.86 2.08
CA LYS A 112 -13.37 -9.68 1.21
C LYS A 112 -12.12 -10.07 1.98
N GLU A 113 -11.75 -11.34 1.93
CA GLU A 113 -10.50 -11.84 2.51
C GLU A 113 -9.40 -11.75 1.44
N VAL A 114 -8.23 -11.24 1.82
CA VAL A 114 -7.03 -11.15 0.98
C VAL A 114 -5.90 -11.88 1.69
N THR A 115 -5.23 -12.78 0.98
CA THR A 115 -4.15 -13.56 1.58
C THR A 115 -2.86 -12.76 1.52
N VAL A 116 -2.35 -12.39 2.70
CA VAL A 116 -1.13 -11.58 2.82
C VAL A 116 0.05 -12.35 3.39
N GLY A 117 -0.18 -13.62 3.77
CA GLY A 117 0.82 -14.68 3.92
C GLY A 117 1.99 -14.43 4.88
N GLU A 118 2.53 -15.53 5.40
CA GLU A 118 3.90 -15.52 5.89
C GLU A 118 4.84 -15.73 4.70
N ILE A 119 5.93 -14.98 4.64
CA ILE A 119 6.91 -15.08 3.56
C ILE A 119 8.14 -15.76 4.14
N SER A 120 8.53 -16.91 3.56
CA SER A 120 9.75 -17.59 3.97
C SER A 120 10.99 -16.82 3.53
N THR A 121 12.03 -16.84 4.37
CA THR A 121 13.37 -16.32 4.07
C THR A 121 14.39 -17.43 3.80
N ASP A 122 13.96 -18.68 3.59
CA ASP A 122 14.85 -19.84 3.32
C ASP A 122 15.73 -19.65 2.07
N TRP A 123 15.35 -18.72 1.20
CA TRP A 123 16.10 -18.35 0.02
C TRP A 123 17.26 -17.39 0.29
N ALA A 124 17.19 -16.64 1.39
CA ALA A 124 18.25 -15.75 1.80
C ALA A 124 19.44 -16.57 2.28
N SER A 125 20.64 -16.19 1.86
CA SER A 125 21.84 -16.83 2.39
C SER A 125 22.01 -16.47 3.88
N ASP A 126 22.70 -17.33 4.63
CA ASP A 126 23.07 -17.08 6.04
C ASP A 126 23.74 -15.71 6.26
N ALA A 127 24.33 -15.11 5.22
CA ALA A 127 24.98 -13.81 5.29
C ALA A 127 24.02 -12.63 5.43
N PHE A 128 22.73 -12.77 5.08
CA PHE A 128 21.75 -11.68 5.16
C PHE A 128 20.33 -12.15 5.55
N ALA A 129 20.16 -13.37 6.03
CA ALA A 129 18.86 -13.92 6.38
C ALA A 129 18.13 -13.10 7.45
N GLU A 130 18.86 -12.62 8.46
CA GLU A 130 18.32 -11.74 9.51
C GLU A 130 17.83 -10.40 8.92
N GLU A 131 18.62 -9.76 8.05
CA GLU A 131 18.19 -8.52 7.39
C GLU A 131 17.02 -8.73 6.41
N ALA A 132 16.87 -9.92 5.81
CA ALA A 132 15.72 -10.25 4.99
C ALA A 132 14.44 -10.40 5.83
N GLU A 133 14.54 -11.07 6.98
CA GLU A 133 13.43 -11.23 7.93
C GLU A 133 12.99 -9.89 8.52
N ASP A 134 13.96 -9.08 9.00
CA ASP A 134 13.73 -7.73 9.47
C ASP A 134 13.07 -6.85 8.39
N ALA A 135 13.56 -6.94 7.15
CA ALA A 135 13.01 -6.20 6.03
C ALA A 135 11.54 -6.55 5.80
N LEU A 136 11.14 -7.83 5.89
CA LEU A 136 9.74 -8.26 5.71
C LEU A 136 8.79 -7.66 6.77
N GLY A 137 9.30 -7.27 7.94
CA GLY A 137 8.58 -6.52 8.96
C GLY A 137 8.13 -5.11 8.53
N TYR A 138 8.52 -4.64 7.35
CA TYR A 138 8.01 -3.39 6.77
C TYR A 138 6.48 -3.40 6.66
N TYR A 139 5.88 -4.56 6.35
CA TYR A 139 4.43 -4.65 6.11
C TYR A 139 3.65 -4.25 7.36
N ASP A 140 3.93 -4.89 8.50
CA ASP A 140 3.26 -4.60 9.77
C ASP A 140 3.51 -3.15 10.20
N THR A 141 4.77 -2.69 10.08
CA THR A 141 5.18 -1.32 10.43
C THR A 141 4.39 -0.26 9.66
N VAL A 142 4.17 -0.47 8.36
CA VAL A 142 3.45 0.48 7.51
C VAL A 142 1.94 0.33 7.65
N PHE A 143 1.44 -0.91 7.74
CA PHE A 143 0.03 -1.20 7.93
C PHE A 143 -0.49 -0.56 9.22
N GLU A 144 0.17 -0.83 10.36
CA GLU A 144 -0.18 -0.28 11.67
C GLU A 144 -0.12 1.25 11.64
N CYS A 145 0.97 1.83 11.12
CA CYS A 145 1.11 3.28 11.03
C CYS A 145 -0.04 3.93 10.26
N LEU A 146 -0.38 3.41 9.07
CA LEU A 146 -1.45 3.97 8.23
C LEU A 146 -2.83 3.76 8.87
N TYR A 147 -3.07 2.56 9.42
CA TYR A 147 -4.33 2.20 10.07
C TYR A 147 -4.61 3.05 11.31
N GLU A 148 -3.65 3.11 12.24
CA GLU A 148 -3.77 3.90 13.47
C GLU A 148 -3.88 5.41 13.18
N SER A 149 -3.08 5.91 12.22
CA SER A 149 -3.15 7.31 11.80
C SER A 149 -4.52 7.66 11.22
N ALA A 150 -5.07 6.80 10.35
CA ALA A 150 -6.38 7.01 9.75
C ALA A 150 -7.49 6.98 10.80
N ASN A 151 -7.48 5.98 11.68
CA ASN A 151 -8.53 5.81 12.68
C ASN A 151 -8.43 6.85 13.81
N GLY A 152 -7.21 7.20 14.23
CA GLY A 152 -7.00 8.25 15.23
C GLY A 152 -7.44 9.63 14.72
N LEU A 153 -7.15 9.93 13.44
CA LEU A 153 -7.60 11.17 12.81
C LEU A 153 -9.12 11.19 12.60
N ALA A 154 -9.71 10.08 12.14
CA ALA A 154 -11.16 9.96 12.00
C ALA A 154 -11.90 10.06 13.34
N GLY A 155 -11.32 9.48 14.40
CA GLY A 155 -11.83 9.51 15.77
C GLY A 155 -11.51 10.79 16.54
N SER A 156 -10.80 11.75 15.93
CA SER A 156 -10.34 13.00 16.57
C SER A 156 -9.45 12.78 17.80
N THR A 157 -8.79 11.62 17.92
CA THR A 157 -7.77 11.35 18.95
C THR A 157 -6.38 11.81 18.52
N LEU A 158 -6.16 11.96 17.21
CA LEU A 158 -4.95 12.54 16.62
C LEU A 158 -5.30 13.79 15.80
N THR A 159 -4.40 14.78 15.82
CA THR A 159 -4.44 15.91 14.90
C THR A 159 -3.72 15.57 13.59
N LEU A 160 -3.95 16.38 12.55
CA LEU A 160 -3.21 16.22 11.29
C LEU A 160 -1.69 16.39 11.47
N THR A 161 -1.27 17.21 12.43
CA THR A 161 0.15 17.37 12.79
C THR A 161 0.73 16.10 13.42
N ASP A 162 -0.03 15.44 14.30
CA ASP A 162 0.39 14.17 14.91
C ASP A 162 0.55 13.10 13.83
N VAL A 163 -0.45 12.97 12.94
CA VAL A 163 -0.42 12.03 11.82
C VAL A 163 0.79 12.24 10.91
N ARG A 164 1.10 13.48 10.52
CA ARG A 164 2.31 13.77 9.72
C ARG A 164 3.57 13.32 10.41
N THR A 165 3.66 13.54 11.71
CA THR A 165 4.81 13.15 12.51
C THR A 165 4.93 11.63 12.54
N SER A 166 3.83 10.92 12.80
CA SER A 166 3.79 9.45 12.77
C SER A 166 4.19 8.88 11.41
N VAL A 167 3.63 9.39 10.31
CA VAL A 167 3.97 8.95 8.95
C VAL A 167 5.43 9.25 8.62
N ALA A 168 5.97 10.42 9.01
CA ALA A 168 7.39 10.74 8.81
C ALA A 168 8.32 9.81 9.59
N VAL A 169 7.96 9.46 10.83
CA VAL A 169 8.72 8.50 11.66
C VAL A 169 8.65 7.10 11.06
N CYS A 170 7.47 6.64 10.63
CA CYS A 170 7.29 5.36 9.97
C CYS A 170 8.13 5.29 8.68
N ARG A 171 8.07 6.33 7.85
CA ARG A 171 8.88 6.45 6.63
C ARG A 171 10.37 6.32 6.93
N ALA A 172 10.87 6.99 7.97
CA ALA A 172 12.27 6.89 8.36
C ALA A 172 12.66 5.48 8.83
N ARG A 173 11.76 4.76 9.51
CA ARG A 173 11.97 3.36 9.91
C ARG A 173 12.06 2.42 8.71
N VAL A 174 11.15 2.56 7.73
CA VAL A 174 11.17 1.74 6.51
C VAL A 174 12.41 2.04 5.66
N GLU A 175 12.83 3.30 5.61
CA GLU A 175 14.09 3.70 4.97
C GLU A 175 15.31 3.03 5.64
N ASP A 176 15.35 2.98 6.97
CA ASP A 176 16.41 2.27 7.71
C ASP A 176 16.44 0.76 7.40
N LEU A 177 15.27 0.10 7.39
CA LEU A 177 15.15 -1.30 6.95
C LEU A 177 15.69 -1.49 5.53
N ARG A 178 15.31 -0.58 4.62
CA ARG A 178 15.74 -0.61 3.22
C ARG A 178 17.24 -0.45 3.07
N GLU A 179 17.84 0.48 3.79
CA GLU A 179 19.29 0.73 3.75
C GLU A 179 20.07 -0.46 4.29
N LYS A 180 19.65 -1.04 5.42
CA LYS A 180 20.26 -2.24 6.02
C LYS A 180 20.20 -3.42 5.07
N PHE A 181 19.01 -3.75 4.55
CA PHE A 181 18.83 -4.86 3.64
C PHE A 181 19.63 -4.68 2.34
N ASN A 182 19.63 -3.47 1.76
CA ASN A 182 20.41 -3.19 0.55
C ASN A 182 21.92 -3.36 0.76
N ALA A 183 22.43 -2.98 1.93
CA ALA A 183 23.84 -3.13 2.27
C ALA A 183 24.23 -4.61 2.50
N ALA A 184 23.38 -5.37 3.20
CA ALA A 184 23.61 -6.79 3.47
C ALA A 184 23.51 -7.65 2.19
N ALA A 185 22.46 -7.43 1.40
CA ALA A 185 22.25 -8.12 0.12
C ALA A 185 22.97 -7.44 -1.06
N ALA A 186 24.11 -6.80 -0.80
CA ALA A 186 24.91 -6.11 -1.81
C ALA A 186 25.61 -7.13 -2.72
N GLY A 187 25.28 -7.11 -4.01
CA GLY A 187 25.85 -8.04 -4.99
C GLY A 187 25.18 -9.42 -5.01
N ASP A 188 24.13 -9.62 -4.21
CA ASP A 188 23.25 -10.77 -4.37
C ASP A 188 22.46 -10.66 -5.69
N GLY A 189 22.36 -11.79 -6.39
CA GLY A 189 21.75 -11.89 -7.72
C GLY A 189 20.42 -12.63 -7.73
N ASP A 190 19.88 -13.01 -6.57
CA ASP A 190 18.58 -13.68 -6.50
C ASP A 190 17.46 -12.69 -6.87
N ALA A 191 16.50 -13.16 -7.67
CA ALA A 191 15.35 -12.35 -8.07
C ALA A 191 14.52 -11.92 -6.84
N ARG A 192 14.41 -12.79 -5.84
CA ARG A 192 13.65 -12.56 -4.59
C ARG A 192 14.21 -11.42 -3.78
N THR A 193 15.53 -11.27 -3.76
CA THR A 193 16.21 -10.09 -3.19
C THR A 193 15.75 -8.82 -3.88
N THR A 194 15.63 -8.83 -5.21
CA THR A 194 15.20 -7.65 -5.98
C THR A 194 13.74 -7.31 -5.69
N GLU A 195 12.87 -8.31 -5.56
CA GLU A 195 11.46 -8.14 -5.21
C GLU A 195 11.29 -7.54 -3.81
N LEU A 196 12.05 -8.01 -2.82
CA LEU A 196 12.02 -7.42 -1.47
C LEU A 196 12.56 -5.97 -1.47
N LYS A 197 13.59 -5.66 -2.25
CA LYS A 197 14.05 -4.27 -2.45
C LYS A 197 12.95 -3.40 -3.05
N LEU A 198 12.23 -3.91 -4.05
CA LEU A 198 11.13 -3.20 -4.69
C LEU A 198 9.95 -3.00 -3.72
N ALA A 199 9.64 -3.99 -2.89
CA ALA A 199 8.60 -3.90 -1.87
C ALA A 199 8.90 -2.78 -0.85
N LEU A 200 10.13 -2.70 -0.36
CA LEU A 200 10.58 -1.64 0.55
C LEU A 200 10.51 -0.24 -0.08
N VAL A 201 10.93 -0.09 -1.34
CA VAL A 201 10.79 1.18 -2.08
C VAL A 201 9.33 1.56 -2.27
N THR A 202 8.48 0.58 -2.60
CA THR A 202 7.04 0.77 -2.75
C THR A 202 6.41 1.23 -1.43
N ALA A 203 6.76 0.60 -0.31
CA ALA A 203 6.28 0.98 1.01
C ALA A 203 6.60 2.44 1.38
N VAL A 204 7.83 2.90 1.09
CA VAL A 204 8.20 4.33 1.24
C VAL A 204 7.35 5.22 0.34
N ALA A 205 7.14 4.83 -0.93
CA ALA A 205 6.33 5.60 -1.86
C ALA A 205 4.87 5.72 -1.43
N LEU A 206 4.28 4.67 -0.85
CA LEU A 206 2.92 4.71 -0.30
C LEU A 206 2.81 5.72 0.84
N LEU A 207 3.80 5.77 1.74
CA LEU A 207 3.85 6.76 2.81
C LEU A 207 4.02 8.19 2.27
N ASP A 208 4.86 8.39 1.26
CA ASP A 208 5.07 9.69 0.60
C ASP A 208 3.84 10.17 -0.18
N ASN A 209 3.01 9.23 -0.68
CA ASN A 209 1.77 9.51 -1.40
C ASN A 209 0.56 9.77 -0.48
N ALA A 210 0.71 9.65 0.84
CA ALA A 210 -0.34 10.05 1.76
C ALA A 210 -0.56 11.57 1.68
N GLU A 211 -1.76 12.00 1.30
CA GLU A 211 -2.12 13.40 1.04
C GLU A 211 -2.30 14.20 2.35
N LEU A 212 -1.17 14.50 3.02
CA LEU A 212 -1.13 15.10 4.35
C LEU A 212 -0.68 16.57 4.34
N TYR A 213 -1.00 17.38 3.32
CA TYR A 213 -0.55 18.79 3.25
C TYR A 213 -1.29 19.73 4.20
N ASP A 214 -0.75 20.94 4.45
CA ASP A 214 -1.20 21.91 5.49
C ASP A 214 -2.70 22.22 5.51
N ASN A 215 -3.34 22.21 4.35
CA ASN A 215 -4.76 22.51 4.19
C ASN A 215 -5.61 21.29 3.78
N ALA A 216 -5.09 20.08 3.94
CA ALA A 216 -5.86 18.87 3.68
C ALA A 216 -7.02 18.80 4.67
N GLY A 217 -8.24 18.66 4.17
CA GLY A 217 -9.39 18.39 5.03
C GLY A 217 -9.20 17.04 5.73
N THR A 218 -9.58 16.93 7.01
CA THR A 218 -9.48 15.70 7.80
C THR A 218 -9.99 14.47 7.05
N VAL A 219 -11.14 14.60 6.39
CA VAL A 219 -11.77 13.52 5.61
C VAL A 219 -10.89 13.06 4.43
N ALA A 220 -10.29 14.01 3.71
CA ALA A 220 -9.41 13.70 2.58
C ALA A 220 -8.11 13.00 3.06
N ALA A 221 -7.53 13.48 4.16
CA ALA A 221 -6.35 12.85 4.76
C ALA A 221 -6.64 11.42 5.23
N VAL A 222 -7.77 11.18 5.92
CA VAL A 222 -8.20 9.83 6.33
C VAL A 222 -8.41 8.93 5.12
N SER A 223 -9.10 9.43 4.10
CA SER A 223 -9.34 8.69 2.86
C SER A 223 -8.02 8.28 2.19
N SER A 224 -7.07 9.22 2.08
CA SER A 224 -5.76 8.96 1.49
C SER A 224 -4.98 7.90 2.27
N LEU A 225 -4.91 7.99 3.60
CA LEU A 225 -4.23 6.99 4.44
C LEU A 225 -4.82 5.58 4.26
N ARG A 226 -6.17 5.47 4.25
CA ARG A 226 -6.85 4.19 4.01
C ARG A 226 -6.60 3.66 2.60
N TYR A 227 -6.56 4.53 1.60
CA TYR A 227 -6.22 4.15 0.23
C TYR A 227 -4.81 3.54 0.16
N GLN A 228 -3.82 4.21 0.75
CA GLN A 228 -2.44 3.69 0.78
C GLN A 228 -2.34 2.38 1.57
N CYS A 229 -3.12 2.22 2.65
CA CYS A 229 -3.18 0.99 3.43
C CYS A 229 -3.75 -0.19 2.60
N VAL A 230 -4.84 0.02 1.86
CA VAL A 230 -5.38 -1.00 0.96
C VAL A 230 -4.38 -1.34 -0.15
N GLN A 231 -3.68 -0.34 -0.70
CA GLN A 231 -2.65 -0.59 -1.72
C GLN A 231 -1.48 -1.41 -1.16
N LEU A 232 -1.06 -1.16 0.08
CA LEU A 232 -0.03 -1.95 0.77
C LEU A 232 -0.43 -3.42 0.87
N VAL A 233 -1.69 -3.72 1.22
CA VAL A 233 -2.23 -5.08 1.31
C VAL A 233 -2.07 -5.82 -0.01
N PHE A 234 -2.47 -5.22 -1.12
CA PHE A 234 -2.31 -5.83 -2.45
C PHE A 234 -0.83 -5.97 -2.87
N CYS A 235 0.02 -5.01 -2.51
CA CYS A 235 1.46 -5.16 -2.72
C CYS A 235 2.05 -6.33 -1.92
N ARG A 236 1.55 -6.57 -0.70
CA ARG A 236 1.98 -7.70 0.14
C ARG A 236 1.47 -9.04 -0.40
N GLU A 237 0.22 -9.12 -0.84
CA GLU A 237 -0.33 -10.31 -1.52
C GLU A 237 0.53 -10.69 -2.72
N ALA A 238 0.80 -9.74 -3.63
CA ALA A 238 1.64 -9.97 -4.80
C ALA A 238 3.08 -10.39 -4.42
N LEU A 239 3.67 -9.80 -3.38
CA LEU A 239 4.99 -10.22 -2.90
C LEU A 239 4.98 -11.65 -2.38
N CYS A 240 3.93 -12.06 -1.65
CA CYS A 240 3.80 -13.44 -1.15
C CYS A 240 3.76 -14.44 -2.29
N GLU A 241 2.98 -14.17 -3.33
CA GLU A 241 2.88 -15.05 -4.50
C GLU A 241 4.23 -15.21 -5.21
N VAL A 242 5.01 -14.13 -5.29
CA VAL A 242 6.33 -14.16 -5.95
C VAL A 242 7.40 -14.84 -5.09
N LEU A 243 7.38 -14.64 -3.77
CA LEU A 243 8.43 -15.17 -2.89
C LEU A 243 8.18 -16.60 -2.42
N ASN A 244 6.91 -17.04 -2.36
CA ASN A 244 6.54 -18.40 -1.97
C ASN A 244 6.23 -19.33 -3.16
N GLY A 245 6.10 -18.80 -4.38
CA GLY A 245 5.89 -19.56 -5.62
C GLY A 245 7.18 -20.14 -6.21
#